data_AF-A0A1F2TDQ8-F1
#
_entry.id   AF-A0A1F2TDQ8-F1
#
_cell.length_a   1.000
_cell.length_b   1.000
_cell.length_c   1.000
_cell.angle_alpha   90.00
_cell.angle_beta   90.00
_cell.angle_gamma   90.00
#
_symmetry.space_group_name_H-M   'P 1'
#
loop_
_entity.id
_entity.type
_entity.pdbx_description
1 polymer ?
#
loop_
_entity_poly.entity_id
_entity_poly.type
_entity_poly.pdbx_seq_one_letter_code
_entity_poly.pdbx_strand_id
1 'polypeptide(L)' 'MTATGEDDTPLIHEFKNHLSVIIGFCDLLLRDLPEGDPKRADILEMRRAGQAAIALLPKLSERPR' A
#
# COMPACT_ATOMS: atom_id res chain seq x y z
N MET A 1 -13.93 -13.88 23.52
CA MET A 1 -13.50 -12.71 22.73
C MET A 1 -11.99 -12.78 22.63
N THR A 2 -11.47 -13.58 21.70
CA THR A 2 -10.04 -13.72 21.45
C THR A 2 -9.65 -12.69 20.41
N ALA A 3 -9.08 -11.57 20.86
CA ALA A 3 -8.45 -10.62 19.97
C ALA A 3 -7.15 -11.24 19.47
N THR A 4 -7.23 -11.96 18.35
CA THR A 4 -6.06 -12.40 17.58
C THR A 4 -5.54 -11.18 16.84
N GLY A 5 -4.77 -10.34 17.54
CA GLY A 5 -3.94 -9.32 16.90
C GLY A 5 -2.54 -9.89 16.81
N GLU A 6 -2.15 -10.36 15.63
CA GLU A 6 -0.73 -10.39 15.29
C GLU A 6 -0.26 -8.94 15.37
N ASP A 7 0.47 -8.61 16.42
CA ASP A 7 1.14 -7.31 16.53
C ASP A 7 2.20 -7.27 15.41
N ASP A 8 1.83 -6.72 14.25
CA ASP A 8 2.76 -6.28 13.22
C ASP A 8 3.87 -5.50 13.95
N THR A 9 5.14 -5.80 13.65
CA THR A 9 6.23 -5.08 14.32
C THR A 9 6.09 -3.57 14.06
N PRO A 10 6.54 -2.67 14.97
CA PRO A 10 6.44 -1.22 14.77
C PRO A 10 6.96 -0.75 13.40
N LEU A 11 8.01 -1.39 12.89
CA LEU A 11 8.55 -1.15 11.56
C LEU A 11 7.54 -1.50 10.44
N ILE A 12 6.87 -2.65 10.52
CA ILE A 12 5.87 -3.08 9.53
C ILE A 12 4.66 -2.15 9.55
N HIS A 13 4.22 -1.74 10.74
CA HIS A 13 3.17 -0.75 10.90
C HIS A 13 3.54 0.60 10.23
N GLU A 14 4.75 1.10 10.44
CA GLU A 14 5.25 2.32 9.80
C GLU A 14 5.30 2.20 8.26
N PHE A 15 5.82 1.08 7.74
CA PHE A 15 5.82 0.81 6.31
C PHE A 15 4.41 0.80 5.72
N LYS A 16 3.48 0.10 6.37
CA LYS A 16 2.07 0.04 5.96
C LYS A 16 1.44 1.42 5.96
N ASN A 17 1.74 2.26 6.94
CA ASN A 17 1.23 3.63 7.02
C ASN A 17 1.70 4.47 5.81
N HIS A 18 3.00 4.45 5.50
CA HIS A 18 3.53 5.19 4.33
C HIS A 18 2.95 4.70 3.01
N LEU A 19 2.85 3.38 2.81
CA LEU A 19 2.23 2.82 1.60
C LEU A 19 0.75 3.21 1.48
N SER A 20 0.02 3.22 2.59
CA SER A 20 -1.39 3.63 2.61
C SER A 20 -1.54 5.10 2.21
N VAL A 21 -0.66 5.99 2.68
CA VAL A 21 -0.63 7.40 2.27
C VAL A 21 -0.36 7.54 0.78
N ILE A 22 0.64 6.83 0.24
CA ILE A 22 0.97 6.84 -1.20
C ILE A 22 -0.22 6.39 -2.04
N ILE A 23 -0.86 5.28 -1.68
CA ILE A 23 -2.05 4.76 -2.37
C ILE A 23 -3.20 5.77 -2.30
N GLY A 24 -3.42 6.39 -1.14
CA GLY A 24 -4.43 7.42 -0.96
C GLY A 24 -4.22 8.63 -1.88
N PHE A 25 -2.97 9.10 -2.02
CA PHE A 25 -2.66 10.17 -2.98
C PHE A 25 -2.88 9.73 -4.43
N CYS A 26 -2.54 8.48 -4.78
CA CYS A 26 -2.86 7.95 -6.11
C CYS A 26 -4.37 7.96 -6.37
N ASP A 27 -5.19 7.57 -5.39
CA ASP A 27 -6.65 7.60 -5.48
C ASP A 27 -7.19 9.03 -5.65
N LEU A 28 -6.62 10.01 -4.95
CA LEU A 28 -7.01 11.42 -5.11
C LEU A 28 -6.66 11.93 -6.52
N LEU A 29 -5.44 11.70 -6.98
CA LEU A 29 -5.01 12.11 -8.33
C LEU A 29 -5.85 11.44 -9.43
N LEU A 30 -6.23 10.17 -9.28
CA LEU A 30 -7.10 9.47 -10.22
C LEU A 30 -8.54 9.96 -10.19
N ARG A 31 -9.00 10.64 -9.14
CA ARG A 31 -10.30 11.31 -9.13
C ARG A 31 -10.26 12.64 -9.87
N ASP A 32 -9.14 13.34 -9.79
CA ASP A 32 -8.99 14.69 -10.36
C ASP A 32 -8.60 14.67 -11.85
N LEU A 33 -7.94 13.61 -12.31
CA LEU A 33 -7.53 13.49 -13.72
C LEU A 33 -8.68 13.01 -14.64
N PRO A 34 -8.87 13.61 -15.82
CA PRO A 34 -9.87 13.16 -16.79
C PRO A 34 -9.48 11.79 -17.38
N GLU A 35 -10.46 10.97 -17.74
CA GLU A 35 -10.26 9.55 -18.13
C GLU A 35 -9.24 9.31 -19.25
N GLY A 36 -9.02 10.28 -20.14
CA GLY A 36 -8.03 10.21 -21.22
C GLY A 36 -6.65 10.75 -20.89
N ASP A 37 -6.38 11.21 -19.67
CA ASP A 37 -5.09 11.79 -19.31
C ASP A 37 -3.99 10.71 -19.28
N PRO A 38 -2.87 10.89 -20.02
CA PRO A 38 -1.80 9.91 -20.10
C PRO A 38 -1.16 9.59 -18.73
N LYS A 39 -1.17 10.53 -17.78
CA LYS A 39 -0.60 10.33 -16.43
C LYS A 39 -1.41 9.33 -15.60
N ARG A 40 -2.67 9.05 -15.96
CA ARG A 40 -3.48 8.06 -15.25
C ARG A 40 -2.86 6.67 -15.29
N ALA A 41 -2.22 6.32 -16.41
CA ALA A 41 -1.55 5.03 -16.55
C ALA A 41 -0.42 4.89 -15.51
N ASP A 42 0.42 5.91 -15.39
CA ASP A 42 1.53 5.93 -14.42
C ASP A 42 1.01 5.86 -12.98
N ILE A 43 -0.03 6.64 -12.66
CA ILE A 43 -0.60 6.67 -11.30
C ILE A 43 -1.30 5.36 -10.95
N LEU A 44 -1.97 4.71 -11.91
CA LEU A 44 -2.53 3.37 -11.72
C LEU A 44 -1.45 2.35 -11.43
N GLU A 45 -0.29 2.45 -12.08
CA GLU A 45 0.83 1.54 -11.84
C GLU A 45 1.46 1.78 -10.45
N MET A 46 1.66 3.04 -10.06
CA MET A 46 2.11 3.39 -8.70
C MET A 46 1.17 2.83 -7.63
N ARG A 47 -0.15 2.97 -7.84
CA ARG A 47 -1.18 2.43 -6.95
C ARG A 47 -1.10 0.91 -6.84
N ARG A 48 -0.99 0.21 -7.98
CA ARG A 48 -0.85 -1.26 -8.02
C ARG A 48 0.41 -1.72 -7.31
N ALA A 49 1.54 -1.06 -7.54
CA ALA A 49 2.80 -1.37 -6.88
C ALA A 49 2.70 -1.18 -5.35
N GLY A 50 2.08 -0.09 -4.89
CA GLY A 50 1.84 0.14 -3.46
C GLY A 50 0.97 -0.94 -2.82
N GLN A 51 -0.12 -1.35 -3.49
CA GLN A 51 -0.99 -2.43 -3.03
C GLN A 51 -0.25 -3.77 -2.96
N ALA A 52 0.56 -4.08 -3.98
CA ALA A 52 1.39 -5.27 -3.99
C ALA A 52 2.41 -5.26 -2.84
N ALA A 53 3.04 -4.12 -2.56
CA ALA A 53 3.98 -3.97 -1.45
C ALA A 53 3.32 -4.22 -0.09
N ILE A 54 2.11 -3.71 0.14
CA ILE A 54 1.34 -4.01 1.37
C ILE A 54 1.11 -5.51 1.52
N ALA A 55 0.76 -6.21 0.44
CA ALA A 55 0.53 -7.65 0.45
C ALA A 55 1.81 -8.49 0.71
N LEU A 56 2.99 -7.90 0.51
CA LEU A 56 4.28 -8.54 0.77
C LEU A 56 4.77 -8.31 2.21
N LEU A 57 4.34 -7.25 2.89
CA LEU A 57 4.82 -6.89 4.24
C LEU A 57 4.70 -8.03 5.27
N PRO A 58 3.59 -8.79 5.38
CA PRO A 58 3.50 -9.89 6.34
C PRO A 58 4.57 -10.97 6.12
N LYS A 59 4.92 -11.23 4.86
CA LYS A 59 5.93 -12.24 4.47
C LYS A 59 7.35 -11.85 4.85
N LEU A 60 7.61 -10.56 5.08
CA LEU A 60 8.92 -10.07 5.54
C LEU A 60 9.12 -10.27 7.05
N SER A 61 8.03 -10.38 7.80
CA SER A 61 8.05 -10.65 9.24
C SER A 61 8.30 -12.14 9.54
N GLU A 62 7.96 -13.00 8.58
CA GLU A 62 8.31 -14.42 8.55
C GLU A 62 9.79 -14.57 8.18
N ARG A 63 10.69 -14.34 9.15
CA ARG A 63 12.12 -14.57 8.96
C ARG A 63 12.35 -16.02 8.50
N PRO A 64 13.04 -16.28 7.36
CA PRO A 64 13.51 -17.62 7.06
C PRO A 64 14.51 -18.02 8.16
N ARG A 65 14.19 -19.10 8.87
CA ARG A 65 15.11 -19.70 9.85
C ARG A 65 16.34 -20.27 9.16
#